data_AF-A0A8T4KXW2-F1
#
_entry.id   AF-A0A8T4KXW2-F1
#
_cell.length_a   1.000
_cell.length_b   1.000
_cell.length_c   1.000
_cell.angle_alpha   90.00
_cell.angle_beta   90.00
_cell.angle_gamma   90.00
#
_symmetry.space_group_name_H-M   'P 1'
#
loop_
_entity.id
_entity.type
_entity.pdbx_description
1 polymer ?
#
loop_
_entity_poly.entity_id
_entity_poly.type
_entity_poly.pdbx_seq_one_letter_code
_entity_poly.pdbx_strand_id
1 'polypeptide(L)'
;MKKDLEFVLQQQKEIMLLAGTGALLEWDRETYMPKQGIMNRAEQAAIVSRLVHEKVVSEKFYGALKRLVKPRTLRKLSAMHQFIVKRAFKDVRKARKLPPEFVAEMARTTALANHAWVEAKQKNRFRLFAPHLKKIVELKRRQAKLIGLEGHPYNSLLDGFEEGMTVEKLRKTFSYLKAELLKLLEEIKQSKKFREQGKKLFRKKFPVEKQKKLCRLAYGLILPAAESRLDVSAHPFTTTIGRHDVRITTRYHEENPFFSLSATVHESGHALYELQLPKQFEHTFIFDAPSLGVHESQSLFWENMVLMNEGFWDYFYQRFCKEVREELKGLSRKEVLEKLNEVKPSFIRVDADEVTYPLHVILRFELELGLIEGKIKVNDLPKLWNRKMKQYLGITPGKDSEGVLQDTHWSIGHIGYFPTYALGAIYAVQLYKRLLKEMPSARKQIANGNFEPVKGWLHKKVHCHGRKFTAEEIIRKATGKNLDSEGFVSYLREKYSKIYGLK
;
A
#
# COMPACT_ATOMS: atom_id res chain seq x y z
N MET A 1 -17.32 27.33 22.30
CA MET A 1 -17.82 25.98 21.90
C MET A 1 -18.44 25.98 20.51
N LYS A 2 -19.64 26.53 20.27
CA LYS A 2 -20.28 26.50 18.92
C LYS A 2 -19.39 27.12 17.84
N LYS A 3 -18.92 28.37 18.07
CA LYS A 3 -17.96 29.06 17.19
C LYS A 3 -16.66 28.28 16.95
N ASP A 4 -16.12 27.61 17.98
CA ASP A 4 -14.89 26.80 17.84
C ASP A 4 -15.14 25.57 16.97
N LEU A 5 -16.29 24.90 17.13
CA LEU A 5 -16.65 23.71 16.37
C LEU A 5 -16.89 24.06 14.89
N GLU A 6 -17.66 25.12 14.61
CA GLU A 6 -17.89 25.63 13.26
C GLU A 6 -16.56 25.96 12.57
N PHE A 7 -15.67 26.67 13.28
CA PHE A 7 -14.33 26.96 12.77
C PHE A 7 -13.51 25.69 12.50
N VAL A 8 -13.50 24.71 13.40
CA VAL A 8 -12.77 23.44 13.22
C VAL A 8 -13.28 22.63 12.02
N LEU A 9 -14.58 22.60 11.79
CA LEU A 9 -15.18 21.92 10.64
C LEU A 9 -14.82 22.65 9.33
N GLN A 10 -14.94 23.98 9.31
CA GLN A 10 -14.57 24.77 8.13
C GLN A 10 -13.08 24.67 7.80
N GLN A 11 -12.20 24.71 8.81
CA GLN A 11 -10.76 24.56 8.59
C GLN A 11 -10.40 23.18 8.03
N GLN A 12 -10.98 22.09 8.55
CA GLN A 12 -10.76 20.77 7.97
C GLN A 12 -11.26 20.70 6.53
N LYS A 13 -12.42 21.29 6.22
CA LYS A 13 -12.93 21.33 4.85
C LYS A 13 -11.97 21.99 3.87
N GLU A 14 -11.45 23.17 4.22
CA GLU A 14 -10.45 23.84 3.40
C GLU A 14 -9.18 23.00 3.23
N ILE A 15 -8.70 22.39 4.31
CA ILE A 15 -7.51 21.51 4.28
C ILE A 15 -7.75 20.33 3.32
N MET A 16 -8.89 19.64 3.43
CA MET A 16 -9.19 18.47 2.61
C MET A 16 -9.38 18.83 1.12
N LEU A 17 -10.02 19.97 0.82
CA LEU A 17 -10.19 20.43 -0.56
C LEU A 17 -8.86 20.85 -1.21
N LEU A 18 -7.98 21.52 -0.45
CA LEU A 18 -6.63 21.84 -0.91
C LEU A 18 -5.80 20.56 -1.12
N ALA A 19 -5.91 19.58 -0.22
CA ALA A 19 -5.25 18.29 -0.38
C ALA A 19 -5.72 17.55 -1.64
N GLY A 20 -7.03 17.51 -1.91
CA GLY A 20 -7.58 16.95 -3.15
C GLY A 20 -7.11 17.69 -4.40
N THR A 21 -6.95 19.02 -4.33
CA THR A 21 -6.34 19.82 -5.41
C THR A 21 -4.88 19.41 -5.66
N GLY A 22 -4.11 19.23 -4.59
CA GLY A 22 -2.74 18.72 -4.68
C GLY A 22 -2.68 17.31 -5.30
N ALA A 23 -3.62 16.44 -4.93
CA ALA A 23 -3.74 15.10 -5.48
C ALA A 23 -4.05 15.11 -6.99
N LEU A 24 -4.89 16.04 -7.45
CA LEU A 24 -5.16 16.22 -8.89
C LEU A 24 -3.92 16.70 -9.65
N LEU A 25 -3.18 17.67 -9.10
CA LEU A 25 -1.93 18.16 -9.69
C LEU A 25 -0.90 17.03 -9.86
N GLU A 26 -0.79 16.17 -8.86
CA GLU A 26 0.11 15.02 -8.87
C GLU A 26 -0.35 13.95 -9.87
N TRP A 27 -1.65 13.64 -9.90
CA TRP A 27 -2.19 12.70 -10.89
C TRP A 27 -1.95 13.17 -12.32
N ASP A 28 -2.21 14.44 -12.62
CA ASP A 28 -1.99 14.99 -13.95
C ASP A 28 -0.49 14.95 -14.32
N ARG A 29 0.39 15.18 -13.34
CA ARG A 29 1.86 15.11 -13.51
C ARG A 29 2.31 13.74 -13.99
N GLU A 30 1.66 12.68 -13.49
CA GLU A 30 1.99 11.28 -13.81
C GLU A 30 1.25 10.71 -15.03
N THR A 31 0.32 11.47 -15.62
CA THR A 31 -0.55 10.97 -16.71
C THR A 31 -0.54 11.85 -17.96
N TYR A 32 -0.95 13.11 -17.85
CA TYR A 32 -1.26 13.97 -19.00
C TYR A 32 -0.35 15.20 -19.15
N MET A 33 0.38 15.57 -18.10
CA MET A 33 1.20 16.78 -18.10
C MET A 33 2.26 16.73 -19.22
N PRO A 34 2.35 17.76 -20.09
CA PRO A 34 3.44 17.88 -21.04
C PRO A 34 4.80 17.94 -20.33
N LYS A 35 5.83 17.35 -20.94
CA LYS A 35 7.18 17.23 -20.34
C LYS A 35 7.76 18.57 -19.86
N GLN A 36 7.54 19.65 -20.60
CA GLN A 36 8.06 20.99 -20.25
C GLN A 36 7.25 21.70 -19.15
N GLY A 37 6.10 21.16 -18.74
CA GLY A 37 5.25 21.75 -17.70
C GLY A 37 5.75 21.52 -16.26
N ILE A 38 6.83 20.75 -16.07
CA ILE A 38 7.29 20.29 -14.76
C ILE A 38 7.64 21.44 -13.78
N MET A 39 8.21 22.54 -14.28
CA MET A 39 8.61 23.68 -13.42
C MET A 39 7.39 24.32 -12.76
N ASN A 40 6.41 24.76 -13.55
CA ASN A 40 5.18 25.36 -13.03
C ASN A 40 4.37 24.37 -12.20
N ARG A 41 4.33 23.09 -12.58
CA ARG A 41 3.65 22.05 -11.80
C ARG A 41 4.27 21.87 -10.41
N ALA A 42 5.60 21.86 -10.34
CA ALA A 42 6.31 21.74 -9.06
C ALA A 42 6.02 22.96 -8.16
N GLU A 43 5.97 24.17 -8.72
CA GLU A 43 5.61 25.38 -7.97
C GLU A 43 4.15 25.35 -7.47
N GLN A 44 3.20 24.96 -8.32
CA GLN A 44 1.80 24.78 -7.94
C GLN A 44 1.66 23.79 -6.77
N ALA A 45 2.30 22.62 -6.88
CA ALA A 45 2.27 21.60 -5.83
C ALA A 45 2.91 22.11 -4.53
N ALA A 46 4.02 22.85 -4.61
CA ALA A 46 4.70 23.44 -3.45
C ALA A 46 3.82 24.47 -2.73
N ILE A 47 3.14 25.36 -3.48
CA ILE A 47 2.23 26.35 -2.91
C ILE A 47 1.06 25.66 -2.20
N VAL A 48 0.41 24.70 -2.86
CA VAL A 48 -0.73 23.97 -2.27
C VAL A 48 -0.30 23.21 -1.01
N SER A 49 0.83 22.50 -1.06
CA SER A 49 1.39 21.78 0.08
C SER A 49 1.68 22.71 1.26
N ARG A 50 2.29 23.87 1.00
CA ARG A 50 2.55 24.90 2.01
C ARG A 50 1.26 25.41 2.66
N LEU A 51 0.25 25.75 1.86
CA LEU A 51 -1.04 26.23 2.38
C LEU A 51 -1.75 25.18 3.24
N VAL A 52 -1.70 23.90 2.84
CA VAL A 52 -2.21 22.79 3.66
C VAL A 52 -1.45 22.71 4.99
N HIS A 53 -0.11 22.72 4.94
CA HIS A 53 0.72 22.63 6.13
C HIS A 53 0.45 23.78 7.11
N GLU A 54 0.48 25.03 6.63
CA GLU A 54 0.22 26.24 7.43
C GLU A 54 -1.13 26.17 8.15
N LYS A 55 -2.19 25.71 7.47
CA LYS A 55 -3.52 25.54 8.08
C LYS A 55 -3.52 24.47 9.17
N VAL A 56 -2.95 23.29 8.87
CA VAL A 56 -2.88 22.16 9.82
C VAL A 56 -2.16 22.55 11.10
N VAL A 57 -1.03 23.26 11.00
CA VAL A 57 -0.21 23.60 12.18
C VAL A 57 -0.55 24.94 12.80
N SER A 58 -1.54 25.69 12.29
CA SER A 58 -1.88 27.03 12.79
C SER A 58 -2.26 27.07 14.28
N GLU A 59 -1.80 28.11 14.99
CA GLU A 59 -2.14 28.33 16.41
C GLU A 59 -3.65 28.46 16.64
N LYS A 60 -4.36 29.11 15.70
CA LYS A 60 -5.81 29.29 15.79
C LYS A 60 -6.55 27.94 15.74
N PHE A 61 -6.16 27.06 14.82
CA PHE A 61 -6.76 25.72 14.69
C PHE A 61 -6.43 24.84 15.89
N TYR A 62 -5.17 24.77 16.29
CA TYR A 62 -4.76 24.01 17.46
C TYR A 62 -5.41 24.52 18.75
N GLY A 63 -5.50 25.83 18.95
CA GLY A 63 -6.16 26.46 20.08
C GLY A 63 -7.64 26.12 20.19
N ALA A 64 -8.37 26.12 19.07
CA ALA A 64 -9.77 25.69 19.01
C ALA A 64 -9.92 24.20 19.37
N LEU A 65 -9.11 23.32 18.79
CA LEU A 65 -9.10 21.90 19.11
C LEU A 65 -8.78 21.64 20.59
N LYS A 66 -7.79 22.33 21.15
CA LYS A 66 -7.40 22.23 22.57
C LYS A 66 -8.53 22.65 23.50
N ARG A 67 -9.36 23.65 23.13
CA ARG A 67 -10.56 24.02 23.91
C ARG A 67 -11.65 22.96 23.80
N LEU A 68 -11.90 22.43 22.60
CA LEU A 68 -12.97 21.45 22.35
C LEU A 68 -12.68 20.07 22.95
N VAL A 69 -11.42 19.64 22.98
CA VAL A 69 -11.03 18.31 23.49
C VAL A 69 -11.06 18.21 25.02
N LYS A 70 -11.21 19.33 25.74
CA LYS A 70 -11.33 19.33 27.21
C LYS A 70 -12.54 18.50 27.64
N PRO A 71 -12.45 17.62 28.66
CA PRO A 71 -13.51 16.70 29.04
C PRO A 71 -14.90 17.35 29.22
N ARG A 72 -14.97 18.51 29.90
CA ARG A 72 -16.23 19.25 30.12
C ARG A 72 -16.88 19.76 28.83
N THR A 73 -16.08 20.14 27.84
CA THR A 73 -16.56 20.65 26.54
C THR A 73 -16.89 19.51 25.61
N LEU A 74 -16.01 18.52 25.53
CA LEU A 74 -16.13 17.34 24.69
C LEU A 74 -17.42 16.55 24.97
N ARG A 75 -17.80 16.37 26.25
CA ARG A 75 -19.04 15.67 26.63
C ARG A 75 -20.32 16.38 26.17
N LYS A 76 -20.26 17.68 25.86
CA LYS A 76 -21.38 18.47 25.33
C LYS A 76 -21.52 18.37 23.81
N LEU A 77 -20.55 17.76 23.13
CA LEU A 77 -20.59 17.53 21.68
C LEU A 77 -21.33 16.23 21.37
N SER A 78 -22.00 16.17 20.21
CA SER A 78 -22.53 14.91 19.67
C SER A 78 -21.40 13.88 19.48
N ALA A 79 -21.73 12.59 19.52
CA ALA A 79 -20.74 11.52 19.37
C ALA A 79 -19.87 11.69 18.10
N MET A 80 -20.50 12.09 16.97
CA MET A 80 -19.81 12.37 15.72
C MET A 80 -18.76 13.49 15.87
N HIS A 81 -19.13 14.62 16.46
CA HIS A 81 -18.21 15.73 16.68
C HIS A 81 -17.11 15.39 17.67
N GLN A 82 -17.37 14.52 18.65
CA GLN A 82 -16.32 14.03 19.55
C GLN A 82 -15.24 13.25 18.79
N PHE A 83 -15.61 12.39 17.83
CA PHE A 83 -14.64 11.69 16.99
C PHE A 83 -13.82 12.67 16.15
N ILE A 84 -14.48 13.61 15.47
CA ILE A 84 -13.82 14.61 14.61
C ILE A 84 -12.79 15.42 15.40
N VAL A 85 -13.18 15.95 16.55
CA VAL A 85 -12.30 16.76 17.40
C VAL A 85 -11.13 15.93 17.94
N LYS A 86 -11.37 14.69 18.39
CA LYS A 86 -10.30 13.82 18.91
C LYS A 86 -9.27 13.46 17.83
N ARG A 87 -9.74 13.07 16.62
CA ARG A 87 -8.86 12.75 15.49
C ARG A 87 -8.03 13.96 15.10
N ALA A 88 -8.68 15.08 14.83
CA ALA A 88 -8.01 16.32 14.44
C ALA A 88 -7.00 16.79 15.51
N PHE A 89 -7.37 16.75 16.79
CA PHE A 89 -6.45 17.11 17.87
C PHE A 89 -5.23 16.18 17.91
N LYS A 90 -5.42 14.86 17.74
CA LYS A 90 -4.31 13.90 17.72
C LYS A 90 -3.34 14.17 16.56
N ASP A 91 -3.87 14.33 15.35
CA ASP A 91 -3.07 14.58 14.14
C ASP A 91 -2.31 15.90 14.20
N VAL A 92 -3.02 16.98 14.53
CA VAL A 92 -2.42 18.32 14.64
C VAL A 92 -1.37 18.35 15.74
N ARG A 93 -1.63 17.73 16.89
CA ARG A 93 -0.65 17.65 17.98
C ARG A 93 0.62 16.91 17.54
N LYS A 94 0.50 15.83 16.77
CA LYS A 94 1.66 15.08 16.23
C LYS A 94 2.41 15.90 15.19
N ALA A 95 1.71 16.53 14.25
CA ALA A 95 2.32 17.39 13.23
C ALA A 95 3.13 18.54 13.84
N ARG A 96 2.59 19.18 14.89
CA ARG A 96 3.24 20.28 15.61
C ARG A 96 4.46 19.89 16.45
N LYS A 97 4.73 18.60 16.63
CA LYS A 97 5.99 18.15 17.28
C LYS A 97 7.21 18.35 16.37
N LEU A 98 7.00 18.57 15.08
CA LEU A 98 8.06 18.80 14.10
C LEU A 98 8.18 20.31 13.87
N PRO A 99 9.28 20.94 14.28
CA PRO A 99 9.49 22.37 14.05
C PRO A 99 9.57 22.72 12.56
N PRO A 100 9.14 23.93 12.13
CA PRO A 100 9.20 24.34 10.73
C PRO A 100 10.57 24.18 10.07
N GLU A 101 11.65 24.48 10.80
CA GLU A 101 13.03 24.31 10.32
C GLU A 101 13.39 22.84 10.06
N PHE A 102 12.88 21.91 10.88
CA PHE A 102 13.06 20.48 10.65
C PHE A 102 12.30 20.01 9.40
N VAL A 103 11.06 20.48 9.23
CA VAL A 103 10.23 20.14 8.07
C VAL A 103 10.89 20.64 6.78
N ALA A 104 11.39 21.88 6.77
CA ALA A 104 12.11 22.45 5.63
C ALA A 104 13.43 21.71 5.33
N GLU A 105 14.21 21.36 6.36
CA GLU A 105 15.45 20.59 6.21
C GLU A 105 15.18 19.20 5.63
N MET A 106 14.15 18.50 6.12
CA MET A 106 13.74 17.19 5.60
C MET A 106 13.31 17.30 4.13
N ALA A 107 12.44 18.25 3.79
CA ALA A 107 11.93 18.42 2.43
C ALA A 107 13.06 18.71 1.41
N ARG A 108 13.99 19.60 1.76
CA ARG A 108 15.17 19.87 0.93
C ARG A 108 16.05 18.62 0.78
N THR A 109 16.27 17.91 1.88
CA THR A 109 17.11 16.71 1.89
C THR A 109 16.53 15.62 0.99
N THR A 110 15.23 15.33 1.09
CA THR A 110 14.58 14.28 0.31
C THR A 110 14.47 14.64 -1.17
N ALA A 111 14.27 15.91 -1.51
CA ALA A 111 14.29 16.36 -2.91
C ALA A 111 15.65 16.10 -3.59
N LEU A 112 16.75 16.51 -2.93
CA LEU A 112 18.11 16.26 -3.42
C LEU A 112 18.44 14.75 -3.45
N ALA A 113 18.01 14.02 -2.42
CA ALA A 113 18.24 12.59 -2.30
C ALA A 113 17.51 11.78 -3.38
N ASN A 114 16.29 12.17 -3.75
CA ASN A 114 15.54 11.52 -4.82
C ASN A 114 16.25 11.71 -6.18
N HIS A 115 16.72 12.92 -6.48
CA HIS A 115 17.51 13.16 -7.69
C HIS A 115 18.77 12.29 -7.74
N ALA A 116 19.54 12.28 -6.65
CA ALA A 116 20.73 11.44 -6.53
C ALA A 116 20.41 9.93 -6.63
N TRP A 117 19.26 9.49 -6.11
CA TRP A 117 18.80 8.10 -6.22
C TRP A 117 18.47 7.73 -7.66
N VAL A 118 17.77 8.59 -8.42
CA VAL A 118 17.48 8.36 -9.85
C VAL A 118 18.79 8.17 -10.62
N GLU A 119 19.76 9.07 -10.43
CA GLU A 119 21.08 8.97 -11.07
C GLU A 119 21.83 7.70 -10.62
N ALA A 120 21.86 7.41 -9.32
CA ALA A 120 22.51 6.23 -8.76
C ALA A 120 21.93 4.93 -9.34
N LYS A 121 20.60 4.86 -9.49
CA LYS A 121 19.90 3.69 -10.03
C LYS A 121 20.23 3.50 -11.51
N GLN A 122 20.19 4.57 -12.31
CA GLN A 122 20.58 4.54 -13.72
C GLN A 122 22.04 4.10 -13.91
N LYS A 123 22.95 4.63 -13.08
CA LYS A 123 24.38 4.33 -13.16
C LYS A 123 24.80 3.05 -12.42
N ASN A 124 23.89 2.35 -11.75
CA ASN A 124 24.17 1.19 -10.89
C ASN A 124 25.28 1.48 -9.85
N ARG A 125 25.20 2.64 -9.18
CA ARG A 125 26.25 3.12 -8.26
C ARG A 125 25.65 3.67 -6.97
N PHE A 126 25.44 2.82 -5.97
CA PHE A 126 24.89 3.20 -4.66
C PHE A 126 25.69 4.31 -3.96
N ARG A 127 27.01 4.37 -4.16
CA ARG A 127 27.88 5.40 -3.58
C ARG A 127 27.45 6.84 -3.90
N LEU A 128 26.74 7.07 -5.01
CA LEU A 128 26.21 8.39 -5.37
C LEU A 128 25.04 8.80 -4.46
N PHE A 129 24.26 7.83 -3.99
CA PHE A 129 23.11 8.05 -3.11
C PHE A 129 23.47 7.96 -1.61
N ALA A 130 24.52 7.22 -1.26
CA ALA A 130 24.88 6.94 0.13
C ALA A 130 25.04 8.20 1.03
N PRO A 131 25.66 9.32 0.61
CA PRO A 131 25.75 10.53 1.43
C PRO A 131 24.37 11.12 1.76
N HIS A 132 23.46 11.12 0.78
CA HIS A 132 22.09 11.62 0.94
C HIS A 132 21.29 10.72 1.89
N LEU A 133 21.38 9.40 1.71
CA LEU A 133 20.71 8.45 2.61
C LEU A 133 21.21 8.57 4.05
N LYS A 134 22.52 8.81 4.25
CA LYS A 134 23.08 9.06 5.59
C LYS A 134 22.41 10.27 6.25
N LYS A 135 22.29 11.39 5.53
CA LYS A 135 21.59 12.58 6.04
C LYS A 135 20.12 12.31 6.34
N ILE A 136 19.42 11.54 5.49
CA ILE A 136 18.04 11.12 5.74
C ILE A 136 17.94 10.31 7.03
N VAL A 137 18.80 9.30 7.22
CA VAL A 137 18.79 8.47 8.44
C VAL A 137 19.02 9.31 9.70
N GLU A 138 19.96 10.26 9.66
CA GLU A 138 20.20 11.20 10.76
C GLU A 138 18.95 12.03 11.09
N LEU A 139 18.30 12.60 10.06
CA LEU A 139 17.06 13.35 10.22
C LEU A 139 15.91 12.48 10.72
N LYS A 140 15.83 11.21 10.31
CA LYS A 140 14.80 10.28 10.80
C LYS A 140 15.02 9.87 12.25
N ARG A 141 16.25 9.71 12.71
CA ARG A 141 16.53 9.55 14.15
C ARG A 141 16.13 10.80 14.93
N ARG A 142 16.38 12.01 14.41
CA ARG A 142 15.89 13.27 15.00
C ARG A 142 14.36 13.34 15.01
N GLN A 143 13.70 12.95 13.91
CA GLN A 143 12.23 12.87 13.81
C GLN A 143 11.66 11.96 14.90
N ALA A 144 12.24 10.78 15.08
CA ALA A 144 11.81 9.83 16.09
C ALA A 144 11.90 10.42 17.51
N LYS A 145 12.97 11.16 17.82
CA LYS A 145 13.13 11.85 19.11
C LYS A 145 12.11 12.98 19.30
N LEU A 146 11.87 13.79 18.27
CA LEU A 146 10.88 14.88 18.31
C LEU A 146 9.45 14.36 18.53
N ILE A 147 9.10 13.25 17.88
CA ILE A 147 7.80 12.58 18.08
C ILE A 147 7.74 11.94 19.47
N GLY A 148 8.78 11.23 19.88
CA GLY A 148 8.98 10.74 21.24
C GLY A 148 7.91 9.74 21.72
N LEU A 149 7.52 8.78 20.89
CA LEU A 149 6.76 7.62 21.37
C LEU A 149 7.65 6.69 22.21
N GLU A 150 7.04 6.05 23.20
CA GLU A 150 7.72 5.09 24.07
C GLU A 150 8.17 3.82 23.32
N GLY A 151 9.14 3.12 23.91
CA GLY A 151 9.73 1.91 23.36
C GLY A 151 10.79 2.17 22.29
N HIS A 152 10.87 1.28 21.30
CA HIS A 152 11.89 1.37 20.25
C HIS A 152 11.75 2.66 19.41
N PRO A 153 12.84 3.42 19.09
CA PRO A 153 12.76 4.68 18.35
C PRO A 153 12.03 4.60 16.99
N TYR A 154 12.17 3.47 16.30
CA TYR A 154 11.45 3.18 15.05
C TYR A 154 9.92 3.25 15.20
N ASN A 155 9.35 3.00 16.39
CA ASN A 155 7.90 3.11 16.64
C ASN A 155 7.38 4.51 16.29
N SER A 156 8.17 5.56 16.58
CA SER A 156 7.80 6.94 16.24
C SER A 156 7.72 7.20 14.74
N LEU A 157 8.46 6.44 13.92
CA LEU A 157 8.44 6.53 12.45
C LEU A 157 7.31 5.68 11.87
N LEU A 158 7.18 4.45 12.37
CA LEU A 158 6.14 3.49 11.97
C LEU A 158 4.73 4.01 12.26
N ASP A 159 4.50 4.66 13.40
CA ASP A 159 3.18 5.18 13.80
C ASP A 159 2.62 6.24 12.84
N GLY A 160 3.46 6.82 11.96
CA GLY A 160 2.99 7.68 10.87
C GLY A 160 2.22 6.94 9.77
N PHE A 161 2.50 5.64 9.62
CA PHE A 161 1.96 4.79 8.55
C PHE A 161 0.99 3.72 9.09
N GLU A 162 1.24 3.22 10.30
CA GLU A 162 0.47 2.17 10.95
C GLU A 162 0.31 2.50 12.44
N GLU A 163 -0.66 3.37 12.75
CA GLU A 163 -0.87 3.89 14.10
C GLU A 163 -1.06 2.77 15.14
N GLY A 164 -0.25 2.81 16.21
CA GLY A 164 -0.27 1.83 17.30
C GLY A 164 0.48 0.51 17.03
N MET A 165 1.04 0.31 15.84
CA MET A 165 1.94 -0.82 15.59
C MET A 165 3.33 -0.55 16.20
N THR A 166 4.01 -1.60 16.67
CA THR A 166 5.31 -1.48 17.32
C THR A 166 6.31 -2.51 16.82
N VAL A 167 7.60 -2.22 17.01
CA VAL A 167 8.71 -3.14 16.70
C VAL A 167 8.58 -4.46 17.45
N GLU A 168 8.11 -4.45 18.69
CA GLU A 168 7.93 -5.65 19.50
C GLU A 168 6.91 -6.61 18.86
N LYS A 169 5.77 -6.08 18.41
CA LYS A 169 4.76 -6.84 17.67
C LYS A 169 5.33 -7.34 16.34
N LEU A 170 5.94 -6.45 15.56
CA LEU A 170 6.48 -6.78 14.23
C LEU A 170 7.61 -7.81 14.30
N ARG A 171 8.53 -7.73 15.28
CA ARG A 171 9.61 -8.72 15.45
C ARG A 171 9.03 -10.12 15.65
N LYS A 172 8.01 -10.28 16.51
CA LYS A 172 7.34 -11.56 16.72
C LYS A 172 6.69 -12.06 15.43
N THR A 173 5.87 -11.22 14.80
CA THR A 173 5.14 -11.58 13.56
C THR A 173 6.09 -11.93 12.42
N PHE A 174 7.10 -11.10 12.15
CA PHE A 174 8.01 -11.28 11.03
C PHE A 174 9.01 -12.41 11.25
N SER A 175 9.38 -12.72 12.50
CA SER A 175 10.21 -13.90 12.78
C SER A 175 9.45 -15.18 12.45
N TYR A 176 8.17 -15.28 12.87
CA TYR A 176 7.30 -16.41 12.52
C TYR A 176 7.08 -16.51 11.02
N LEU A 177 6.68 -15.42 10.36
CA LEU A 177 6.46 -15.40 8.90
C LEU A 177 7.72 -15.82 8.14
N LYS A 178 8.89 -15.25 8.48
CA LYS A 178 10.13 -15.57 7.80
C LYS A 178 10.44 -17.07 7.90
N ALA A 179 10.34 -17.66 9.10
CA ALA A 179 10.64 -19.07 9.30
C ALA A 179 9.72 -19.97 8.44
N GLU A 180 8.41 -19.73 8.49
CA GLU A 180 7.43 -20.55 7.78
C GLU A 180 7.46 -20.36 6.27
N LEU A 181 7.65 -19.14 5.78
CA LEU A 181 7.72 -18.86 4.35
C LEU A 181 8.99 -19.42 3.71
N LEU A 182 10.12 -19.40 4.43
CA LEU A 182 11.35 -20.07 3.95
C LEU A 182 11.14 -21.57 3.83
N LYS A 183 10.51 -22.20 4.82
CA LYS A 183 10.17 -23.63 4.77
C LYS A 183 9.25 -23.94 3.58
N LEU A 184 8.16 -23.18 3.41
CA LEU A 184 7.23 -23.35 2.28
C LEU A 184 7.93 -23.14 0.93
N LEU A 185 8.79 -22.13 0.82
CA LEU A 185 9.53 -21.85 -0.42
C LEU A 185 10.47 -23.00 -0.79
N GLU A 186 11.16 -23.60 0.18
CA GLU A 186 12.03 -24.76 -0.07
C GLU A 186 11.22 -26.00 -0.48
N GLU A 187 10.05 -26.25 0.15
CA GLU A 187 9.12 -27.31 -0.27
C GLU A 187 8.66 -27.10 -1.73
N ILE A 188 8.28 -25.87 -2.10
CA ILE A 188 7.89 -25.50 -3.47
C ILE A 188 9.02 -25.75 -4.46
N LYS A 189 10.25 -25.29 -4.15
CA LYS A 189 11.42 -25.48 -5.03
C LYS A 189 11.74 -26.94 -5.32
N GLN A 190 11.45 -27.83 -4.37
CA GLN A 190 11.69 -29.27 -4.53
C GLN A 190 10.64 -29.95 -5.43
N SER A 191 9.46 -29.35 -5.61
CA SER A 191 8.39 -29.91 -6.44
C SER A 191 8.78 -30.03 -7.92
N LYS A 192 8.23 -31.04 -8.60
CA LYS A 192 8.40 -31.21 -10.06
C LYS A 192 7.89 -29.99 -10.82
N LYS A 193 6.74 -29.46 -10.43
CA LYS A 193 6.09 -28.33 -11.09
C LYS A 193 6.93 -27.07 -11.06
N PHE A 194 7.63 -26.79 -9.96
CA PHE A 194 8.56 -25.66 -9.90
C PHE A 194 9.73 -25.84 -10.87
N ARG A 195 10.31 -27.03 -10.97
CA ARG A 195 11.44 -27.28 -11.89
C ARG A 195 11.04 -27.17 -13.36
N GLU A 196 9.78 -27.44 -13.67
CA GLU A 196 9.23 -27.36 -15.03
C GLU A 196 8.63 -25.98 -15.38
N GLN A 197 8.60 -25.04 -14.41
CA GLN A 197 8.05 -23.70 -14.60
C GLN A 197 8.96 -22.82 -15.48
N GLY A 198 8.46 -21.66 -15.91
CA GLY A 198 9.22 -20.72 -16.74
C GLY A 198 9.14 -20.97 -18.25
N LYS A 199 8.39 -21.99 -18.70
CA LYS A 199 7.95 -22.07 -20.10
C LYS A 199 7.08 -20.84 -20.43
N LYS A 200 7.31 -20.20 -21.57
CA LYS A 200 6.46 -19.08 -22.02
C LYS A 200 5.03 -19.60 -22.19
N LEU A 201 4.11 -19.07 -21.40
CA LEU A 201 2.69 -19.40 -21.50
C LEU A 201 2.13 -18.94 -22.86
N PHE A 202 2.53 -17.74 -23.30
CA PHE A 202 2.11 -17.15 -24.57
C PHE A 202 3.20 -17.31 -25.64
N ARG A 203 2.80 -17.78 -26.83
CA ARG A 203 3.70 -17.90 -28.00
C ARG A 203 3.89 -16.58 -28.75
N LYS A 204 3.02 -15.60 -28.51
CA LYS A 204 3.04 -14.27 -29.13
C LYS A 204 2.98 -13.19 -28.05
N LYS A 205 3.45 -12.00 -28.39
CA LYS A 205 3.20 -10.78 -27.61
C LYS A 205 1.70 -10.51 -27.52
N PHE A 206 1.28 -9.91 -26.42
CA PHE A 206 -0.11 -9.62 -26.12
C PHE A 206 -0.40 -8.13 -26.40
N PRO A 207 -1.17 -7.79 -27.44
CA PRO A 207 -1.39 -6.40 -27.85
C PRO A 207 -1.94 -5.52 -26.72
N VAL A 208 -1.41 -4.31 -26.57
CA VAL A 208 -1.83 -3.34 -25.54
C VAL A 208 -3.33 -3.03 -25.61
N GLU A 209 -3.91 -2.92 -26.80
CA GLU A 209 -5.35 -2.66 -26.96
C GLU A 209 -6.23 -3.80 -26.41
N LYS A 210 -5.78 -5.05 -26.51
CA LYS A 210 -6.48 -6.19 -25.90
C LYS A 210 -6.34 -6.16 -24.37
N GLN A 211 -5.16 -5.78 -23.85
CA GLN A 211 -4.96 -5.58 -22.40
C GLN A 211 -5.86 -4.48 -21.85
N LYS A 212 -5.99 -3.34 -22.55
CA LYS A 212 -6.89 -2.24 -22.18
C LYS A 212 -8.34 -2.70 -22.01
N LYS A 213 -8.85 -3.50 -22.95
CA LYS A 213 -10.22 -4.06 -22.87
C LYS A 213 -10.39 -4.96 -21.65
N LEU A 214 -9.44 -5.87 -21.41
CA LEU A 214 -9.49 -6.76 -20.24
C LEU A 214 -9.40 -6.00 -18.92
N CYS A 215 -8.51 -5.01 -18.83
CA CYS A 215 -8.38 -4.18 -17.65
C CYS A 215 -9.66 -3.38 -17.40
N ARG A 216 -10.28 -2.79 -18.45
CA ARG A 216 -11.57 -2.11 -18.33
C ARG A 216 -12.70 -3.03 -17.88
N LEU A 217 -12.74 -4.27 -18.38
CA LEU A 217 -13.71 -5.27 -17.92
C LEU A 217 -13.53 -5.57 -16.44
N ALA A 218 -12.30 -5.87 -15.99
CA ALA A 218 -12.03 -6.16 -14.58
C ALA A 218 -12.29 -4.96 -13.67
N TYR A 219 -11.87 -3.76 -14.09
CA TYR A 219 -12.15 -2.48 -13.44
C TYR A 219 -13.66 -2.28 -13.23
N GLY A 220 -14.48 -2.47 -14.27
CA GLY A 220 -15.93 -2.29 -14.20
C GLY A 220 -16.67 -3.30 -13.31
N LEU A 221 -16.03 -4.42 -12.94
CA LEU A 221 -16.58 -5.35 -11.95
C LEU A 221 -16.45 -4.82 -10.53
N ILE A 222 -15.46 -3.96 -10.26
CA ILE A 222 -15.11 -3.49 -8.92
C ILE A 222 -15.61 -2.06 -8.71
N LEU A 223 -15.38 -1.18 -9.67
CA LEU A 223 -15.58 0.26 -9.51
C LEU A 223 -16.70 0.84 -10.39
N PRO A 224 -17.44 1.84 -9.87
CA PRO A 224 -18.39 2.60 -10.67
C PRO A 224 -17.67 3.62 -11.57
N ALA A 225 -17.91 3.55 -12.88
CA ALA A 225 -17.31 4.46 -13.87
C ALA A 225 -17.74 5.93 -13.71
N ALA A 226 -18.84 6.19 -13.00
CA ALA A 226 -19.31 7.55 -12.73
C ALA A 226 -18.48 8.29 -11.66
N GLU A 227 -17.73 7.55 -10.83
CA GLU A 227 -16.98 8.10 -9.68
C GLU A 227 -15.48 7.78 -9.74
N SER A 228 -15.05 7.15 -10.84
CA SER A 228 -13.67 6.72 -11.01
C SER A 228 -13.28 6.64 -12.48
N ARG A 229 -11.98 6.53 -12.74
CA ARG A 229 -11.43 6.29 -14.07
C ARG A 229 -10.12 5.54 -14.01
N LEU A 230 -9.78 4.87 -15.13
CA LEU A 230 -8.55 4.11 -15.33
C LEU A 230 -7.71 4.73 -16.44
N ASP A 231 -6.47 5.11 -16.09
CA ASP A 231 -5.51 5.74 -17.00
C ASP A 231 -4.16 5.02 -17.01
N VAL A 232 -3.17 5.56 -17.73
CA VAL A 232 -1.84 4.97 -17.85
C VAL A 232 -0.80 5.88 -17.21
N SER A 233 0.09 5.28 -16.43
CA SER A 233 1.24 5.95 -15.79
C SER A 233 2.49 5.07 -15.87
N ALA A 234 3.64 5.60 -15.45
CA ALA A 234 4.88 4.81 -15.39
C ALA A 234 4.85 3.75 -14.28
N HIS A 235 4.14 4.05 -13.19
CA HIS A 235 3.95 3.19 -12.02
C HIS A 235 2.47 3.23 -11.61
N PRO A 236 1.75 2.10 -11.61
CA PRO A 236 0.37 2.04 -11.15
C PRO A 236 0.20 2.66 -9.75
N PHE A 237 -0.89 3.41 -9.56
CA PHE A 237 -1.28 4.01 -8.29
C PHE A 237 -2.76 4.38 -8.29
N THR A 238 -3.28 4.58 -7.08
CA THR A 238 -4.60 5.12 -6.77
C THR A 238 -4.48 6.48 -6.12
N THR A 239 -5.38 7.39 -6.43
CA THR A 239 -5.47 8.71 -5.77
C THR A 239 -6.93 9.15 -5.57
N THR A 240 -7.18 9.83 -4.46
CA THR A 240 -8.47 10.42 -4.12
C THR A 240 -8.41 11.93 -4.34
N ILE A 241 -9.15 12.42 -5.32
CA ILE A 241 -9.30 13.87 -5.57
C ILE A 241 -10.49 14.41 -4.77
N GLY A 242 -11.54 13.60 -4.66
CA GLY A 242 -12.70 13.89 -3.85
C GLY A 242 -13.55 12.63 -3.65
N ARG A 243 -14.65 12.78 -2.91
CA ARG A 243 -15.53 11.67 -2.54
C ARG A 243 -16.07 10.85 -3.71
N HIS A 244 -16.32 11.52 -4.84
CA HIS A 244 -16.84 10.92 -6.07
C HIS A 244 -15.84 11.00 -7.23
N ASP A 245 -14.55 11.17 -6.93
CA ASP A 245 -13.48 11.22 -7.93
C ASP A 245 -12.23 10.52 -7.36
N VAL A 246 -12.20 9.19 -7.56
CA VAL A 246 -11.07 8.34 -7.20
C VAL A 246 -10.51 7.72 -8.46
N ARG A 247 -9.25 8.00 -8.75
CA ARG A 247 -8.61 7.62 -10.02
C ARG A 247 -7.57 6.56 -9.79
N ILE A 248 -7.50 5.63 -10.74
CA ILE A 248 -6.49 4.60 -10.75
C ILE A 248 -5.69 4.66 -12.05
N THR A 249 -4.45 4.18 -12.00
CA THR A 249 -3.60 4.04 -13.17
C THR A 249 -3.09 2.62 -13.29
N THR A 250 -2.75 2.21 -14.51
CA THR A 250 -2.08 0.93 -14.78
C THR A 250 -0.94 1.13 -15.78
N ARG A 251 -0.20 0.06 -16.06
CA ARG A 251 0.83 0.03 -17.08
C ARG A 251 0.78 -1.27 -17.85
N TYR A 252 0.93 -1.19 -19.17
CA TYR A 252 0.85 -2.33 -20.07
C TYR A 252 2.23 -2.88 -20.42
N HIS A 253 2.32 -4.20 -20.48
CA HIS A 253 3.53 -4.93 -20.85
C HIS A 253 3.15 -6.00 -21.88
N GLU A 254 3.63 -5.88 -23.12
CA GLU A 254 3.29 -6.84 -24.19
C GLU A 254 3.74 -8.28 -23.86
N GLU A 255 4.76 -8.44 -23.02
CA GLU A 255 5.32 -9.74 -22.64
C GLU A 255 4.69 -10.33 -21.39
N ASN A 256 4.01 -9.52 -20.58
CA ASN A 256 3.35 -9.94 -19.34
C ASN A 256 1.97 -9.25 -19.18
N PRO A 257 0.92 -9.74 -19.86
CA PRO A 257 -0.41 -9.15 -19.80
C PRO A 257 -1.09 -9.29 -18.42
N PHE A 258 -0.66 -10.26 -17.60
CA PHE A 258 -1.19 -10.43 -16.25
C PHE A 258 -0.75 -9.30 -15.32
N PHE A 259 0.38 -8.66 -15.59
CA PHE A 259 0.81 -7.49 -14.83
C PHE A 259 -0.25 -6.38 -14.87
N SER A 260 -0.68 -5.95 -16.05
CA SER A 260 -1.64 -4.84 -16.15
C SER A 260 -2.99 -5.19 -15.53
N LEU A 261 -3.42 -6.46 -15.67
CA LEU A 261 -4.68 -6.95 -15.10
C LEU A 261 -4.62 -6.97 -13.57
N SER A 262 -3.57 -7.58 -12.99
CA SER A 262 -3.35 -7.61 -11.54
C SER A 262 -3.21 -6.21 -10.95
N ALA A 263 -2.38 -5.35 -11.54
CA ALA A 263 -2.25 -3.95 -11.15
C ALA A 263 -3.60 -3.21 -11.20
N THR A 264 -4.39 -3.39 -12.26
CA THR A 264 -5.71 -2.75 -12.35
C THR A 264 -6.64 -3.20 -11.22
N VAL A 265 -6.66 -4.49 -10.89
CA VAL A 265 -7.48 -5.03 -9.80
C VAL A 265 -6.96 -4.59 -8.43
N HIS A 266 -5.64 -4.55 -8.24
CA HIS A 266 -4.96 -4.05 -7.05
C HIS A 266 -5.39 -2.60 -6.77
N GLU A 267 -5.17 -1.70 -7.74
CA GLU A 267 -5.56 -0.30 -7.62
C GLU A 267 -7.08 -0.14 -7.49
N SER A 268 -7.87 -1.00 -8.13
CA SER A 268 -9.33 -0.98 -7.96
C SER A 268 -9.76 -1.30 -6.52
N GLY A 269 -9.02 -2.15 -5.80
CA GLY A 269 -9.28 -2.45 -4.40
C GLY A 269 -9.00 -1.25 -3.49
N HIS A 270 -7.90 -0.54 -3.72
CA HIS A 270 -7.62 0.74 -3.07
C HIS A 270 -8.73 1.76 -3.33
N ALA A 271 -9.11 1.95 -4.59
CA ALA A 271 -10.11 2.94 -4.97
C ALA A 271 -11.50 2.62 -4.42
N LEU A 272 -11.87 1.33 -4.35
CA LEU A 272 -13.14 0.92 -3.76
C LEU A 272 -13.19 1.29 -2.27
N TYR A 273 -12.08 1.14 -1.55
CA TYR A 273 -12.02 1.57 -0.15
C TYR A 273 -12.31 3.06 -0.03
N GLU A 274 -11.62 3.88 -0.81
CA GLU A 274 -11.78 5.35 -0.83
C GLU A 274 -13.22 5.77 -1.12
N LEU A 275 -13.85 5.18 -2.14
CA LEU A 275 -15.25 5.47 -2.51
C LEU A 275 -16.26 5.04 -1.43
N GLN A 276 -15.90 4.07 -0.58
CA GLN A 276 -16.77 3.55 0.47
C GLN A 276 -16.49 4.13 1.87
N LEU A 277 -15.66 5.18 1.95
CA LEU A 277 -15.43 5.93 3.18
C LEU A 277 -16.74 6.58 3.70
N PRO A 278 -16.88 6.78 5.03
CA PRO A 278 -18.14 7.15 5.63
C PRO A 278 -18.55 8.60 5.33
N LYS A 279 -19.53 8.78 4.44
CA LYS A 279 -20.01 10.08 3.94
C LYS A 279 -20.28 11.16 5.00
N GLN A 280 -20.73 10.78 6.20
CA GLN A 280 -21.01 11.74 7.28
C GLN A 280 -19.74 12.41 7.84
N PHE A 281 -18.55 11.92 7.50
CA PHE A 281 -17.26 12.50 7.87
C PHE A 281 -16.57 13.20 6.71
N GLU A 282 -17.22 13.33 5.55
CA GLU A 282 -16.70 14.07 4.40
C GLU A 282 -16.11 15.41 4.86
N HIS A 283 -14.97 15.79 4.27
CA HIS A 283 -14.22 17.00 4.62
C HIS A 283 -13.60 17.04 6.03
N THR A 284 -13.49 15.89 6.72
CA THR A 284 -12.77 15.79 8.00
C THR A 284 -11.59 14.81 7.88
N PHE A 285 -10.64 14.88 8.82
CA PHE A 285 -9.51 13.93 8.84
C PHE A 285 -9.92 12.47 9.12
N ILE A 286 -11.20 12.21 9.40
CA ILE A 286 -11.72 10.84 9.52
C ILE A 286 -12.01 10.24 8.14
N PHE A 287 -12.28 11.06 7.12
CA PHE A 287 -12.59 10.62 5.77
C PHE A 287 -11.31 10.27 5.00
N ASP A 288 -10.64 9.24 5.49
CA ASP A 288 -9.37 8.71 4.98
C ASP A 288 -9.17 7.31 5.60
N ALA A 289 -8.21 6.54 5.12
CA ALA A 289 -7.85 5.25 5.69
C ALA A 289 -7.01 5.42 6.97
N PRO A 290 -7.20 4.56 7.99
CA PRO A 290 -6.52 4.71 9.29
C PRO A 290 -5.01 4.44 9.21
N SER A 291 -4.58 3.72 8.16
CA SER A 291 -3.22 3.21 8.00
C SER A 291 -3.00 2.72 6.58
N LEU A 292 -1.73 2.64 6.16
CA LEU A 292 -1.37 1.99 4.91
C LEU A 292 -1.62 0.47 4.93
N GLY A 293 -1.48 -0.22 6.06
CA GLY A 293 -1.70 -1.67 6.14
C GLY A 293 -3.13 -2.06 5.84
N VAL A 294 -4.12 -1.39 6.43
CA VAL A 294 -5.54 -1.62 6.08
C VAL A 294 -5.83 -1.23 4.63
N HIS A 295 -5.22 -0.16 4.11
CA HIS A 295 -5.42 0.27 2.72
C HIS A 295 -4.90 -0.76 1.73
N GLU A 296 -3.66 -1.23 1.92
CA GLU A 296 -3.04 -2.34 1.18
C GLU A 296 -3.82 -3.65 1.33
N SER A 297 -4.44 -3.88 2.49
CA SER A 297 -5.26 -5.08 2.64
C SER A 297 -6.46 -5.08 1.70
N GLN A 298 -6.98 -3.92 1.29
CA GLN A 298 -8.08 -3.85 0.33
C GLN A 298 -7.59 -4.13 -1.09
N SER A 299 -6.44 -3.60 -1.50
CA SER A 299 -5.86 -3.93 -2.81
C SER A 299 -5.53 -5.42 -2.93
N LEU A 300 -4.83 -5.97 -1.94
CA LEU A 300 -4.48 -7.40 -1.91
C LEU A 300 -5.69 -8.31 -1.69
N PHE A 301 -6.77 -7.82 -1.08
CA PHE A 301 -8.02 -8.59 -1.02
C PHE A 301 -8.56 -8.84 -2.43
N TRP A 302 -8.67 -7.81 -3.26
CA TRP A 302 -9.18 -7.95 -4.62
C TRP A 302 -8.19 -8.66 -5.55
N GLU A 303 -6.90 -8.34 -5.43
CA GLU A 303 -5.86 -8.98 -6.23
C GLU A 303 -5.68 -10.46 -5.84
N ASN A 304 -5.25 -10.71 -4.60
CA ASN A 304 -4.81 -12.03 -4.20
C ASN A 304 -5.95 -12.95 -3.78
N MET A 305 -6.98 -12.44 -3.11
CA MET A 305 -8.09 -13.27 -2.59
C MET A 305 -9.22 -13.45 -3.61
N VAL A 306 -9.38 -12.53 -4.57
CA VAL A 306 -10.40 -12.61 -5.61
C VAL A 306 -9.77 -12.98 -6.96
N LEU A 307 -8.99 -12.11 -7.59
CA LEU A 307 -8.44 -12.32 -8.94
C LEU A 307 -7.56 -13.57 -9.03
N MET A 308 -6.70 -13.83 -8.05
CA MET A 308 -5.77 -14.97 -8.09
C MET A 308 -6.38 -16.32 -7.70
N ASN A 309 -7.72 -16.43 -7.54
CA ASN A 309 -8.41 -17.67 -7.18
C ASN A 309 -9.45 -18.10 -8.22
N GLU A 310 -9.80 -19.39 -8.21
CA GLU A 310 -10.67 -20.04 -9.21
C GLU A 310 -12.00 -19.31 -9.44
N GLY A 311 -12.66 -18.84 -8.38
CA GLY A 311 -13.97 -18.22 -8.47
C GLY A 311 -14.00 -17.02 -9.43
N PHE A 312 -13.00 -16.14 -9.41
CA PHE A 312 -13.00 -15.02 -10.35
C PHE A 312 -12.92 -15.51 -11.81
N TRP A 313 -12.13 -16.55 -12.05
CA TRP A 313 -11.92 -17.12 -13.38
C TRP A 313 -13.07 -18.00 -13.84
N ASP A 314 -13.93 -18.53 -12.97
CA ASP A 314 -15.19 -19.17 -13.39
C ASP A 314 -16.03 -18.22 -14.26
N TYR A 315 -16.11 -16.95 -13.88
CA TYR A 315 -16.81 -15.90 -14.62
C TYR A 315 -15.95 -15.22 -15.69
N PHE A 316 -14.73 -14.84 -15.34
CA PHE A 316 -13.91 -13.95 -16.16
C PHE A 316 -13.23 -14.67 -17.32
N TYR A 317 -13.00 -15.98 -17.21
CA TYR A 317 -12.23 -16.74 -18.20
C TYR A 317 -12.83 -16.72 -19.60
N GLN A 318 -14.17 -16.79 -19.74
CA GLN A 318 -14.81 -16.70 -21.06
C GLN A 318 -14.58 -15.33 -21.72
N ARG A 319 -14.63 -14.24 -20.94
CA ARG A 319 -14.35 -12.87 -21.41
C ARG A 319 -12.89 -12.71 -21.77
N PHE A 320 -12.00 -13.26 -20.94
CA PHE A 320 -10.57 -13.32 -21.20
C PHE A 320 -10.28 -14.01 -22.54
N CYS A 321 -10.80 -15.23 -22.74
CA CYS A 321 -10.63 -15.99 -23.98
C CYS A 321 -11.21 -15.27 -25.21
N LYS A 322 -12.34 -14.57 -25.08
CA LYS A 322 -12.94 -13.82 -26.18
C LYS A 322 -12.00 -12.73 -26.71
N GLU A 323 -11.32 -12.01 -25.83
CA GLU A 323 -10.41 -10.93 -26.25
C GLU A 323 -9.09 -11.46 -26.82
N VAL A 324 -8.57 -12.59 -26.31
CA VAL A 324 -7.19 -13.04 -26.58
C VAL A 324 -7.07 -14.48 -27.07
N ARG A 325 -8.07 -14.95 -27.81
CA ARG A 325 -8.15 -16.32 -28.35
C ARG A 325 -6.91 -16.73 -29.14
N GLU A 326 -6.38 -15.82 -29.96
CA GLU A 326 -5.24 -16.06 -30.84
C GLU A 326 -3.92 -16.19 -30.06
N GLU A 327 -3.78 -15.44 -28.96
CA GLU A 327 -2.64 -15.46 -28.07
C GLU A 327 -2.65 -16.67 -27.13
N LEU A 328 -3.84 -17.13 -26.72
CA LEU A 328 -4.00 -18.24 -25.79
C LEU A 328 -3.83 -19.63 -26.39
N LYS A 329 -4.07 -19.83 -27.71
CA LYS A 329 -3.94 -21.13 -28.41
C LYS A 329 -4.52 -22.35 -27.65
N GLY A 330 -5.65 -22.17 -26.93
CA GLY A 330 -6.31 -23.28 -26.24
C GLY A 330 -5.76 -23.62 -24.85
N LEU A 331 -4.95 -22.74 -24.23
CA LEU A 331 -4.67 -22.81 -22.79
C LEU A 331 -5.97 -22.97 -22.02
N SER A 332 -5.96 -23.82 -21.01
CA SER A 332 -7.07 -24.04 -20.09
C SER A 332 -7.09 -22.98 -18.98
N ARG A 333 -8.25 -22.84 -18.33
CA ARG A 333 -8.40 -21.98 -17.15
C ARG A 333 -7.43 -22.36 -16.04
N LYS A 334 -7.20 -23.66 -15.86
CA LYS A 334 -6.26 -24.19 -14.89
C LYS A 334 -4.84 -23.70 -15.17
N GLU A 335 -4.37 -23.80 -16.42
CA GLU A 335 -3.03 -23.31 -16.80
C GLU A 335 -2.86 -21.81 -16.61
N VAL A 336 -3.91 -21.02 -16.90
CA VAL A 336 -3.91 -19.56 -16.64
C VAL A 336 -3.76 -19.28 -15.14
N LEU A 337 -4.55 -19.94 -14.30
CA LEU A 337 -4.49 -19.80 -12.85
C LEU A 337 -3.15 -20.26 -12.27
N GLU A 338 -2.60 -21.35 -12.77
CA GLU A 338 -1.29 -21.85 -12.35
C GLU A 338 -0.18 -20.87 -12.71
N LYS A 339 -0.25 -20.22 -13.89
CA LYS A 339 0.73 -19.19 -14.26
C LYS A 339 0.60 -17.94 -13.41
N LEU A 340 -0.62 -17.51 -13.10
CA LEU A 340 -0.88 -16.34 -12.27
C LEU A 340 -0.35 -16.52 -10.83
N ASN A 341 -0.32 -17.76 -10.35
CA ASN A 341 0.17 -18.14 -9.03
C ASN A 341 1.57 -18.80 -9.07
N GLU A 342 2.39 -18.49 -10.08
CA GLU A 342 3.75 -19.02 -10.16
C GLU A 342 4.64 -18.36 -9.09
N VAL A 343 5.26 -19.19 -8.25
CA VAL A 343 6.23 -18.77 -7.23
C VAL A 343 7.61 -18.73 -7.85
N LYS A 344 8.28 -17.57 -7.77
CA LYS A 344 9.61 -17.39 -8.32
C LYS A 344 10.41 -16.39 -7.48
N PRO A 345 11.50 -16.82 -6.82
CA PRO A 345 12.46 -15.89 -6.25
C PRO A 345 12.92 -14.87 -7.30
N SER A 346 12.66 -13.60 -7.03
CA SER A 346 12.96 -12.49 -7.93
C SER A 346 13.65 -11.35 -7.18
N PHE A 347 14.24 -10.41 -7.91
CA PHE A 347 14.93 -9.28 -7.27
C PHE A 347 13.98 -8.15 -6.87
N ILE A 348 12.95 -7.92 -7.68
CA ILE A 348 12.08 -6.74 -7.61
C ILE A 348 10.87 -7.04 -6.76
N ARG A 349 10.74 -6.35 -5.62
CA ARG A 349 9.67 -6.57 -4.64
C ARG A 349 8.27 -6.43 -5.24
N VAL A 350 8.04 -5.43 -6.10
CA VAL A 350 6.71 -5.18 -6.69
C VAL A 350 6.28 -6.24 -7.71
N ASP A 351 7.22 -7.09 -8.15
CA ASP A 351 6.95 -8.22 -9.06
C ASP A 351 7.01 -9.58 -8.33
N ALA A 352 7.14 -9.58 -7.01
CA ALA A 352 7.28 -10.80 -6.22
C ALA A 352 5.92 -11.48 -6.01
N ASP A 353 5.92 -12.82 -6.03
CA ASP A 353 4.74 -13.64 -5.77
C ASP A 353 4.29 -13.59 -4.30
N GLU A 354 3.09 -14.09 -4.00
CA GLU A 354 2.51 -14.04 -2.65
C GLU A 354 3.37 -14.72 -1.56
N VAL A 355 4.17 -15.72 -1.92
CA VAL A 355 5.01 -16.47 -0.98
C VAL A 355 6.30 -15.70 -0.68
N THR A 356 6.93 -15.12 -1.71
CA THR A 356 8.22 -14.45 -1.58
C THR A 356 8.09 -12.97 -1.21
N TYR A 357 6.97 -12.31 -1.54
CA TYR A 357 6.74 -10.88 -1.28
C TYR A 357 6.99 -10.45 0.18
N PRO A 358 6.47 -11.15 1.21
CA PRO A 358 6.73 -10.76 2.60
C PRO A 358 8.23 -10.84 2.98
N LEU A 359 9.02 -11.72 2.35
CA LEU A 359 10.46 -11.82 2.63
C LEU A 359 11.22 -10.56 2.16
N HIS A 360 10.80 -9.94 1.06
CA HIS A 360 11.34 -8.65 0.61
C HIS A 360 11.04 -7.53 1.63
N VAL A 361 9.84 -7.53 2.20
CA VAL A 361 9.42 -6.56 3.24
C VAL A 361 10.24 -6.75 4.51
N ILE A 362 10.38 -8.00 4.98
CA ILE A 362 11.12 -8.34 6.21
C ILE A 362 12.58 -7.94 6.09
N LEU A 363 13.21 -8.17 4.92
CA LEU A 363 14.57 -7.72 4.63
C LEU A 363 14.74 -6.22 4.86
N ARG A 364 13.82 -5.40 4.32
CA ARG A 364 13.88 -3.93 4.45
C ARG A 364 13.65 -3.48 5.88
N PHE A 365 12.65 -4.05 6.55
CA PHE A 365 12.38 -3.79 7.95
C PHE A 365 13.62 -4.03 8.83
N GLU A 366 14.30 -5.16 8.67
CA GLU A 366 15.50 -5.47 9.44
C GLU A 366 16.67 -4.51 9.16
N LEU A 367 16.84 -4.07 7.91
CA LEU A 367 17.83 -3.06 7.55
C LEU A 367 17.47 -1.69 8.15
N GLU A 368 16.21 -1.29 8.09
CA GLU A 368 15.75 -0.03 8.69
C GLU A 368 15.93 -0.02 10.20
N LEU A 369 15.64 -1.12 10.89
CA LEU A 369 15.91 -1.24 12.33
C LEU A 369 17.39 -0.99 12.63
N GLY A 370 18.30 -1.68 11.94
CA GLY A 370 19.73 -1.50 12.16
C GLY A 370 20.22 -0.09 11.81
N LEU A 371 19.64 0.56 10.80
CA LEU A 371 19.91 1.96 10.47
C LEU A 371 19.40 2.91 11.56
N ILE A 372 18.21 2.72 12.11
CA ILE A 372 17.67 3.62 13.14
C ILE A 372 18.37 3.39 14.48
N GLU A 373 18.72 2.16 14.82
CA GLU A 373 19.49 1.79 16.03
C GLU A 373 20.97 2.19 15.96
N GLY A 374 21.49 2.51 14.77
CA GLY A 374 22.92 2.81 14.57
C GLY A 374 23.85 1.60 14.52
N LYS A 375 23.28 0.39 14.43
CA LYS A 375 24.03 -0.86 14.28
C LYS A 375 24.49 -1.13 12.84
N ILE A 376 23.85 -0.48 11.86
CA ILE A 376 24.21 -0.57 10.43
C ILE A 376 24.66 0.81 9.94
N LYS A 377 25.80 0.85 9.24
CA LYS A 377 26.23 2.04 8.49
C LYS A 377 25.62 2.00 7.08
N VAL A 378 25.26 3.17 6.55
CA VAL A 378 24.66 3.28 5.21
C VAL A 378 25.53 2.67 4.12
N ASN A 379 26.86 2.83 4.20
CA ASN A 379 27.79 2.28 3.20
C ASN A 379 27.82 0.74 3.16
N ASP A 380 27.38 0.07 4.23
CA ASP A 380 27.34 -1.40 4.30
C ASP A 380 26.08 -1.98 3.66
N LEU A 381 25.09 -1.15 3.32
CA LEU A 381 23.78 -1.59 2.83
C LEU A 381 23.85 -2.47 1.57
N PRO A 382 24.64 -2.19 0.53
CA PRO A 382 24.71 -3.07 -0.64
C PRO A 382 25.11 -4.51 -0.28
N LYS A 383 26.14 -4.66 0.56
CA LYS A 383 26.64 -5.97 1.01
C LYS A 383 25.61 -6.67 1.89
N LEU A 384 25.01 -5.95 2.84
CA LEU A 384 24.01 -6.51 3.75
C LEU A 384 22.73 -6.93 3.01
N TRP A 385 22.31 -6.12 2.03
CA TRP A 385 21.19 -6.43 1.15
C TRP A 385 21.43 -7.73 0.39
N ASN A 386 22.57 -7.83 -0.30
CA ASN A 386 22.93 -9.01 -1.09
C ASN A 386 23.00 -10.27 -0.23
N ARG A 387 23.58 -10.17 0.99
CA ARG A 387 23.60 -11.28 1.94
C ARG A 387 22.19 -11.73 2.35
N LYS A 388 21.30 -10.78 2.66
CA LYS A 388 19.91 -11.10 3.04
C LYS A 388 19.10 -11.65 1.87
N MET A 389 19.25 -11.12 0.65
CA MET A 389 18.64 -11.68 -0.56
C MET A 389 19.08 -13.14 -0.78
N LYS A 390 20.38 -13.41 -0.63
CA LYS A 390 20.90 -14.78 -0.76
C LYS A 390 20.33 -15.70 0.31
N GLN A 391 20.28 -15.23 1.56
CA GLN A 391 19.75 -16.00 2.69
C GLN A 391 18.25 -16.30 2.55
N TYR A 392 17.45 -15.33 2.08
CA TYR A 392 16.00 -15.44 2.09
C TYR A 392 15.43 -16.02 0.80
N LEU A 393 16.04 -15.70 -0.33
CA LEU A 393 15.50 -16.04 -1.65
C LEU A 393 16.44 -16.95 -2.45
N GLY A 394 17.68 -17.16 -1.99
CA GLY A 394 18.67 -17.99 -2.66
C GLY A 394 19.38 -17.30 -3.83
N ILE A 395 19.08 -16.02 -4.08
CA ILE A 395 19.57 -15.23 -5.22
C ILE A 395 20.29 -13.96 -4.75
N THR A 396 21.23 -13.47 -5.56
CA THR A 396 21.99 -12.26 -5.27
C THR A 396 21.86 -11.28 -6.45
N PRO A 397 21.43 -10.03 -6.23
CA PRO A 397 21.41 -9.03 -7.29
C PRO A 397 22.81 -8.79 -7.88
N GLY A 398 22.93 -8.77 -9.20
CA GLY A 398 24.19 -8.47 -9.89
C GLY A 398 24.49 -6.97 -9.97
N LYS A 399 23.47 -6.12 -9.74
CA LYS A 399 23.53 -4.67 -9.86
C LYS A 399 22.84 -4.00 -8.67
N ASP A 400 23.31 -2.81 -8.28
CA ASP A 400 22.67 -2.03 -7.22
C ASP A 400 21.22 -1.66 -7.56
N SER A 401 20.89 -1.44 -8.84
CA SER A 401 19.54 -1.09 -9.31
C SER A 401 18.50 -2.20 -9.11
N GLU A 402 18.96 -3.46 -9.09
CA GLU A 402 18.15 -4.65 -8.76
C GLU A 402 18.26 -4.98 -7.26
N GLY A 403 19.27 -4.45 -6.58
CA GLY A 403 19.50 -4.60 -5.15
C GLY A 403 18.98 -3.41 -4.35
N VAL A 404 19.89 -2.78 -3.59
CA VAL A 404 19.60 -1.72 -2.62
C VAL A 404 18.96 -0.46 -3.21
N LEU A 405 19.11 -0.19 -4.51
CA LEU A 405 18.51 0.96 -5.19
C LEU A 405 17.16 0.65 -5.85
N GLN A 406 16.62 -0.57 -5.71
CA GLN A 406 15.42 -0.94 -6.45
C GLN A 406 14.20 -0.09 -6.10
N ASP A 407 14.04 0.28 -4.81
CA ASP A 407 12.90 1.03 -4.29
C ASP A 407 13.27 2.51 -4.05
N THR A 408 12.31 3.40 -4.30
CA THR A 408 12.48 4.86 -4.10
C THR A 408 12.30 5.30 -2.65
N HIS A 409 11.63 4.49 -1.81
CA HIS A 409 11.12 4.86 -0.49
C HIS A 409 12.16 5.58 0.40
N TRP A 410 13.37 5.05 0.51
CA TRP A 410 14.41 5.67 1.32
C TRP A 410 14.91 7.01 0.77
N SER A 411 14.83 7.24 -0.54
CA SER A 411 15.22 8.51 -1.17
C SER A 411 14.24 9.65 -0.82
N ILE A 412 12.97 9.31 -0.63
CA ILE A 412 11.92 10.24 -0.21
C ILE A 412 11.70 10.24 1.32
N GLY A 413 12.57 9.56 2.07
CA GLY A 413 12.52 9.53 3.53
C GLY A 413 11.42 8.63 4.12
N HIS A 414 10.88 7.68 3.36
CA HIS A 414 9.93 6.71 3.89
C HIS A 414 10.68 5.58 4.62
N ILE A 415 10.92 5.78 5.92
CA ILE A 415 11.43 4.78 6.88
C ILE A 415 10.31 4.51 7.88
N GLY A 416 9.98 3.26 8.18
CA GLY A 416 8.73 2.92 8.87
C GLY A 416 7.64 2.41 7.93
N TYR A 417 7.82 2.56 6.62
CA TYR A 417 6.77 2.34 5.61
C TYR A 417 6.63 0.85 5.26
N PHE A 418 7.72 0.17 4.86
CA PHE A 418 7.62 -1.17 4.28
C PHE A 418 6.84 -2.21 5.09
N PRO A 419 6.88 -2.23 6.44
CA PRO A 419 6.10 -3.21 7.21
C PRO A 419 4.61 -3.22 6.87
N THR A 420 4.03 -2.08 6.45
CA THR A 420 2.60 -1.98 6.15
C THR A 420 2.17 -2.88 4.99
N TYR A 421 3.07 -3.15 4.04
CA TYR A 421 2.82 -4.08 2.93
C TYR A 421 2.55 -5.51 3.41
N ALA A 422 3.39 -6.02 4.32
CA ALA A 422 3.19 -7.36 4.88
C ALA A 422 1.98 -7.41 5.81
N LEU A 423 1.71 -6.33 6.55
CA LEU A 423 0.47 -6.22 7.34
C LEU A 423 -0.77 -6.27 6.45
N GLY A 424 -0.76 -5.59 5.31
CA GLY A 424 -1.82 -5.64 4.31
C GLY A 424 -2.13 -7.05 3.84
N ALA A 425 -1.09 -7.83 3.50
CA ALA A 425 -1.24 -9.21 3.07
C ALA A 425 -1.89 -10.09 4.16
N ILE A 426 -1.47 -9.94 5.42
CA ILE A 426 -2.05 -10.67 6.55
C ILE A 426 -3.52 -10.26 6.75
N TYR A 427 -3.81 -8.97 6.78
CA TYR A 427 -5.17 -8.45 6.96
C TYR A 427 -6.11 -8.87 5.84
N ALA A 428 -5.65 -8.90 4.58
CA ALA A 428 -6.44 -9.36 3.44
C ALA A 428 -6.91 -10.80 3.63
N VAL A 429 -6.02 -11.71 4.04
CA VAL A 429 -6.37 -13.10 4.34
C VAL A 429 -7.32 -13.20 5.53
N GLN A 430 -7.08 -12.43 6.61
CA GLN A 430 -7.99 -12.44 7.77
C GLN A 430 -9.40 -11.99 7.41
N LEU A 431 -9.52 -10.92 6.64
CA LEU A 431 -10.80 -10.39 6.15
C LEU A 431 -11.49 -11.40 5.23
N TYR A 432 -10.76 -12.01 4.30
CA TYR A 432 -11.32 -12.99 3.38
C TYR A 432 -11.81 -14.26 4.10
N LYS A 433 -11.00 -14.81 5.02
CA LYS A 433 -11.43 -15.95 5.85
C LYS A 433 -12.69 -15.62 6.66
N ARG A 434 -12.79 -14.40 7.20
CA ARG A 434 -13.99 -13.97 7.92
C ARG A 434 -15.20 -13.79 6.98
N LEU A 435 -15.02 -13.20 5.81
CA LEU A 435 -16.08 -13.06 4.80
C LEU A 435 -16.68 -14.42 4.47
N LEU A 436 -15.84 -15.42 4.18
CA LEU A 436 -16.31 -16.76 3.83
C LEU A 436 -17.05 -17.47 4.96
N LYS A 437 -16.67 -17.18 6.22
CA LYS A 437 -17.36 -17.71 7.40
C LYS A 437 -18.73 -17.07 7.58
N GLU A 438 -18.86 -15.76 7.39
CA GLU A 438 -20.13 -15.03 7.58
C GLU A 438 -21.05 -15.10 6.36
N MET A 439 -20.49 -15.27 5.17
CA MET A 439 -21.20 -15.37 3.89
C MET A 439 -20.64 -16.55 3.08
N PRO A 440 -21.01 -17.80 3.40
CA PRO A 440 -20.55 -18.98 2.68
C PRO A 440 -20.84 -18.95 1.17
N SER A 441 -21.88 -18.22 0.76
CA SER A 441 -22.26 -18.01 -0.64
C SER A 441 -21.30 -17.10 -1.42
N ALA A 442 -20.36 -16.41 -0.76
CA ALA A 442 -19.46 -15.43 -1.39
C ALA A 442 -18.68 -16.02 -2.57
N ARG A 443 -18.15 -17.25 -2.44
CA ARG A 443 -17.43 -17.92 -3.53
C ARG A 443 -18.31 -18.11 -4.76
N LYS A 444 -19.56 -18.53 -4.56
CA LYS A 444 -20.53 -18.73 -5.65
C LYS A 444 -20.94 -17.39 -6.28
N GLN A 445 -21.09 -16.33 -5.50
CA GLN A 445 -21.37 -14.99 -6.00
C GLN A 445 -20.24 -14.49 -6.90
N ILE A 446 -18.98 -14.63 -6.45
CA ILE A 446 -17.78 -14.31 -7.23
C ILE A 446 -17.73 -15.14 -8.54
N ALA A 447 -18.01 -16.44 -8.46
CA ALA A 447 -18.05 -17.35 -9.62
C ALA A 447 -19.11 -16.98 -10.66
N ASN A 448 -20.17 -16.28 -10.24
CA ASN A 448 -21.21 -15.77 -11.13
C ASN A 448 -20.97 -14.32 -11.57
N GLY A 449 -19.85 -13.70 -11.17
CA GLY A 449 -19.51 -12.31 -11.47
C GLY A 449 -20.31 -11.28 -10.68
N ASN A 450 -20.99 -11.69 -9.59
CA ASN A 450 -21.68 -10.77 -8.69
C ASN A 450 -20.77 -10.40 -7.51
N PHE A 451 -20.17 -9.21 -7.60
CA PHE A 451 -19.22 -8.72 -6.59
C PHE A 451 -19.88 -7.81 -5.53
N GLU A 452 -21.11 -7.34 -5.75
CA GLU A 452 -21.80 -6.42 -4.83
C GLU A 452 -21.93 -6.93 -3.39
N PRO A 453 -22.24 -8.21 -3.12
CA PRO A 453 -22.28 -8.72 -1.75
C PRO A 453 -20.92 -8.61 -1.04
N VAL A 454 -19.82 -8.83 -1.77
CA VAL A 454 -18.45 -8.74 -1.25
C VAL A 454 -18.10 -7.27 -0.94
N LYS A 455 -18.39 -6.35 -1.87
CA LYS A 455 -18.20 -4.90 -1.67
C LYS A 455 -19.00 -4.41 -0.47
N GLY A 456 -20.27 -4.82 -0.36
CA GLY A 456 -21.15 -4.44 0.75
C GLY A 456 -20.65 -4.96 2.11
N TRP A 457 -20.09 -6.17 2.15
CA TRP A 457 -19.49 -6.71 3.37
C TRP A 457 -18.24 -5.91 3.79
N LEU A 458 -17.34 -5.60 2.85
CA LEU A 458 -16.15 -4.79 3.13
C LEU A 458 -16.53 -3.38 3.62
N HIS A 459 -17.51 -2.74 2.97
CA HIS A 459 -18.05 -1.46 3.43
C HIS A 459 -18.53 -1.52 4.88
N LYS A 460 -19.38 -2.51 5.20
CA LYS A 460 -19.99 -2.66 6.53
C LYS A 460 -18.96 -2.97 7.63
N LYS A 461 -17.90 -3.73 7.31
CA LYS A 461 -16.94 -4.25 8.29
C LYS A 461 -15.68 -3.41 8.43
N VAL A 462 -15.30 -2.70 7.37
CA VAL A 462 -14.02 -1.99 7.28
C VAL A 462 -14.24 -0.55 6.84
N HIS A 463 -14.80 -0.32 5.65
CA HIS A 463 -14.69 1.00 5.02
C HIS A 463 -15.49 2.09 5.74
N CYS A 464 -16.66 1.75 6.30
CA CYS A 464 -17.54 2.68 7.03
C CYS A 464 -16.91 3.27 8.32
N HIS A 465 -15.72 2.83 8.69
CA HIS A 465 -15.00 3.32 9.86
C HIS A 465 -14.14 4.56 9.56
N GLY A 466 -13.59 4.70 8.34
CA GLY A 466 -12.55 5.69 8.07
C GLY A 466 -11.46 5.66 9.16
N ARG A 467 -11.00 6.83 9.62
CA ARG A 467 -10.02 6.96 10.72
C ARG A 467 -10.64 7.10 12.12
N LYS A 468 -11.87 6.61 12.34
CA LYS A 468 -12.49 6.61 13.69
C LYS A 468 -11.72 5.73 14.69
N PHE A 469 -11.11 4.66 14.19
CA PHE A 469 -10.44 3.62 14.95
C PHE A 469 -9.07 3.36 14.34
N THR A 470 -8.17 2.74 15.08
CA THR A 470 -6.89 2.27 14.53
C THR A 470 -7.10 1.08 13.60
N ALA A 471 -6.08 0.77 12.80
CA ALA A 471 -6.04 -0.42 11.95
C ALA A 471 -6.39 -1.71 12.70
N GLU A 472 -5.67 -1.96 13.80
CA GLU A 472 -5.85 -3.15 14.63
C GLU A 472 -7.26 -3.22 15.25
N GLU A 473 -7.85 -2.09 15.64
CA GLU A 473 -9.23 -2.04 16.13
C GLU A 473 -10.25 -2.40 15.05
N ILE A 474 -10.08 -1.90 13.82
CA ILE A 474 -10.96 -2.21 12.69
C ILE A 474 -10.86 -3.69 12.32
N ILE A 475 -9.64 -4.22 12.18
CA ILE A 475 -9.42 -5.64 11.87
C ILE A 475 -9.98 -6.54 12.98
N ARG A 476 -9.79 -6.17 14.26
CA ARG A 476 -10.38 -6.91 15.39
C ARG A 476 -11.91 -6.88 15.37
N LYS A 477 -12.52 -5.73 15.11
CA LYS A 477 -13.99 -5.60 14.98
C LYS A 477 -14.53 -6.42 13.80
N ALA A 478 -13.82 -6.41 12.67
CA ALA A 478 -14.24 -7.13 11.47
C ALA A 478 -14.12 -8.66 11.65
N THR A 479 -13.00 -9.13 12.21
CA THR A 479 -12.59 -10.55 12.16
C THR A 479 -12.70 -11.28 13.49
N GLY A 480 -12.74 -10.56 14.61
CA GLY A 480 -12.69 -11.11 15.96
C GLY A 480 -11.28 -11.42 16.47
N LYS A 481 -10.23 -11.14 15.68
CA LYS A 481 -8.83 -11.38 16.04
C LYS A 481 -7.97 -10.15 15.83
N ASN A 482 -6.87 -10.03 16.59
CA ASN A 482 -5.78 -9.11 16.25
C ASN A 482 -5.02 -9.64 15.01
N LEU A 483 -3.82 -9.11 14.73
CA LEU A 483 -2.96 -9.57 13.64
C LEU A 483 -2.69 -11.09 13.70
N ASP A 484 -3.02 -11.83 12.64
CA ASP A 484 -3.02 -13.31 12.59
C ASP A 484 -2.09 -13.84 11.49
N SER A 485 -0.78 -13.85 11.75
CA SER A 485 0.22 -14.39 10.81
C SER A 485 0.12 -15.91 10.61
N GLU A 486 -0.38 -16.64 11.60
CA GLU A 486 -0.62 -18.08 11.48
C GLU A 486 -1.72 -18.35 10.45
N GLY A 487 -2.80 -17.58 10.50
CA GLY A 487 -3.87 -17.60 9.50
C GLY A 487 -3.37 -17.30 8.09
N PHE A 488 -2.44 -16.35 7.93
CA PHE A 488 -1.80 -16.05 6.65
C PHE A 488 -0.94 -17.22 6.12
N VAL A 489 -0.05 -17.77 6.95
CA VAL A 489 0.78 -18.94 6.58
C VAL A 489 -0.08 -20.14 6.23
N SER A 490 -1.11 -20.43 7.02
CA SER A 490 -2.05 -21.52 6.76
C SER A 490 -2.74 -21.38 5.39
N TYR A 491 -3.14 -20.15 5.01
CA TYR A 491 -3.71 -19.89 3.70
C TYR A 491 -2.73 -20.19 2.57
N LEU A 492 -1.49 -19.70 2.68
CA LEU A 492 -0.47 -19.94 1.65
C LEU A 492 -0.13 -21.42 1.55
N ARG A 493 0.04 -22.13 2.67
CA ARG A 493 0.25 -23.58 2.67
C ARG A 493 -0.90 -24.29 1.96
N GLU A 494 -2.15 -24.01 2.32
CA GLU A 494 -3.30 -24.67 1.68
C GLU A 494 -3.34 -24.43 0.16
N LYS A 495 -3.15 -23.18 -0.27
CA LYS A 495 -3.20 -22.81 -1.69
C LYS A 495 -2.03 -23.43 -2.47
N TYR A 496 -0.80 -23.24 -2.00
CA TYR A 496 0.39 -23.64 -2.73
C TYR A 496 0.69 -25.15 -2.64
N SER A 497 0.22 -25.84 -1.59
CA SER A 497 0.25 -27.32 -1.57
C SER A 497 -0.60 -27.92 -2.69
N LYS A 498 -1.79 -27.37 -2.98
CA LYS A 498 -2.63 -27.82 -4.10
C LYS A 498 -1.98 -27.52 -5.45
N ILE A 499 -1.36 -26.36 -5.61
CA ILE A 499 -0.74 -25.94 -6.87
C ILE A 499 0.51 -26.77 -7.17
N TYR A 500 1.40 -26.93 -6.19
CA TYR A 500 2.71 -27.57 -6.37
C TYR A 500 2.76 -29.05 -5.95
N GLY A 501 1.65 -29.63 -5.48
CA GLY A 501 1.56 -31.03 -5.07
C GLY A 501 2.43 -31.34 -3.85
N LEU A 502 2.43 -30.43 -2.87
CA LEU A 502 3.21 -30.59 -1.64
C LEU A 502 2.48 -31.56 -0.69
N LYS A 503 3.25 -32.30 0.10
CA LYS A 503 2.74 -33.29 1.06
C LYS A 503 2.23 -32.65 2.35
#